data_AF-A0A3M1N679-F1
#
_entry.id   AF-A0A3M1N679-F1
#
_cell.length_a   1.000
_cell.length_b   1.000
_cell.length_c   1.000
_cell.angle_alpha   90.00
_cell.angle_beta   90.00
_cell.angle_gamma   90.00
#
_symmetry.space_group_name_H-M   'P 1'
#
loop_
_entity.id
_entity.type
_entity.pdbx_description
1 polymer ?
#
loop_
_entity_poly.entity_id
_entity_poly.type
_entity_poly.pdbx_seq_one_letter_code
_entity_poly.pdbx_strand_id
1 'polypeptide(L)'
;NNYRFWMGKNDAANEGRGEGKALEMHSLLDSFVDWANRFYAYHSGGKLPNAGKGFNRLVLDPKDNPYVKEKESKEKTWEYFTFHMTPAVANLAVLYKYVNDVYVIETEILNLLKSKLGQVTFKIDSLVLVDAPRSELVVAGMKFETKVFVAATSSEAKPIFSGSGNMKLVDGGYAAVFSVPASARVIPAGQRKGKQQYTVAARVPRADGSFQELRLSKSFEVVKPEIVVTSAAVQILYSECGNDLNIDVPALGELYDPRVTADNAQVLQSKQSKKKFRVVPRAGARSCRLNVQTYTAGQLVDLGYLDYKVVPPPRPSIRVLINNEQYNGVSPVPRTATVRIQVVPDRDFAQSLPEDARYVIEQPEIKVVKGLAGAQVIGTLPSSKVATSPSVTVDLTDYARGLQPGNVLYVQFKDVFRVNFQNKQVKENFTITELTVPITIGK
;
A
#
# COMPACT_ATOMS: atom_id res chain seq x y z
N ASN A 1 -51.54 -72.32 -6.56
CA ASN A 1 -50.41 -72.56 -5.65
C ASN A 1 -49.33 -71.53 -5.96
N ASN A 2 -49.14 -70.53 -5.08
CA ASN A 2 -48.16 -69.44 -5.23
C ASN A 2 -46.73 -69.85 -4.80
N TYR A 3 -46.54 -71.10 -4.39
CA TYR A 3 -45.26 -71.64 -3.94
C TYR A 3 -44.12 -71.42 -4.94
N ARG A 4 -44.34 -71.74 -6.23
CA ARG A 4 -43.30 -71.59 -7.28
C ARG A 4 -42.89 -70.13 -7.54
N PHE A 5 -43.76 -69.17 -7.25
CA PHE A 5 -43.43 -67.75 -7.36
C PHE A 5 -42.44 -67.34 -6.26
N TRP A 6 -42.66 -67.81 -5.04
CA TRP A 6 -41.83 -67.46 -3.88
C TRP A 6 -40.53 -68.27 -3.81
N MET A 7 -40.59 -69.58 -4.00
CA MET A 7 -39.44 -70.49 -3.83
C MET A 7 -38.73 -70.84 -5.13
N GLY A 8 -39.34 -70.58 -6.29
CA GLY A 8 -38.76 -70.91 -7.60
C GLY A 8 -39.07 -72.35 -8.05
N LYS A 9 -38.22 -72.90 -8.93
CA LYS A 9 -38.37 -74.29 -9.42
C LYS A 9 -37.52 -75.27 -8.61
N ASN A 10 -36.41 -74.80 -8.03
CA ASN A 10 -35.53 -75.56 -7.15
C ASN A 10 -35.48 -74.91 -5.76
N ASP A 11 -36.27 -75.43 -4.82
CA ASP A 11 -36.33 -74.94 -3.43
C ASP A 11 -35.11 -75.33 -2.58
N ALA A 12 -34.39 -76.38 -2.97
CA ALA A 12 -33.10 -76.76 -2.38
C ALA A 12 -31.94 -75.84 -2.80
N ALA A 13 -32.13 -74.95 -3.78
CA ALA A 13 -31.13 -73.97 -4.17
C ALA A 13 -30.81 -73.01 -3.02
N ASN A 14 -29.61 -72.41 -3.05
CA ASN A 14 -29.16 -71.42 -2.08
C ASN A 14 -29.34 -71.89 -0.62
N GLU A 15 -28.89 -73.11 -0.34
CA GLU A 15 -28.96 -73.73 1.01
C GLU A 15 -30.41 -73.86 1.55
N GLY A 16 -31.38 -74.12 0.66
CA GLY A 16 -32.79 -74.27 1.04
C GLY A 16 -33.56 -72.94 1.11
N ARG A 17 -32.99 -71.84 0.61
CA ARG A 17 -33.70 -70.56 0.44
C ARG A 17 -34.49 -70.49 -0.86
N GLY A 18 -34.24 -71.42 -1.78
CA GLY A 18 -34.81 -71.43 -3.12
C GLY A 18 -34.21 -70.37 -4.04
N GLU A 19 -34.81 -70.22 -5.21
CA GLU A 19 -34.35 -69.30 -6.28
C GLU A 19 -35.47 -68.35 -6.76
N GLY A 20 -36.57 -68.26 -5.99
CA GLY A 20 -37.73 -67.46 -6.33
C GLY A 20 -37.70 -66.04 -5.74
N LYS A 21 -38.86 -65.37 -5.79
CA LYS A 21 -39.00 -63.96 -5.37
C LYS A 21 -38.80 -63.73 -3.87
N ALA A 22 -38.90 -64.76 -3.03
CA ALA A 22 -38.64 -64.61 -1.60
C ALA A 22 -37.17 -64.25 -1.35
N LEU A 23 -36.23 -64.94 -2.02
CA LEU A 23 -34.79 -64.67 -1.88
C LEU A 23 -34.40 -63.27 -2.40
N GLU A 24 -35.01 -62.84 -3.51
CA GLU A 24 -34.81 -61.48 -4.04
C GLU A 24 -35.28 -60.43 -3.05
N MET A 25 -36.48 -60.61 -2.47
CA MET A 25 -37.02 -59.70 -1.46
C MET A 25 -36.16 -59.67 -0.20
N HIS A 26 -35.68 -60.83 0.27
CA HIS A 26 -34.76 -60.92 1.40
C HIS A 26 -33.52 -60.05 1.16
N SER A 27 -32.87 -60.25 0.01
CA SER A 27 -31.66 -59.50 -0.36
C SER A 27 -31.90 -57.99 -0.41
N LEU A 28 -33.05 -57.56 -0.94
CA LEU A 28 -33.42 -56.14 -1.03
C LEU A 28 -33.68 -55.52 0.36
N LEU A 29 -34.43 -56.21 1.23
CA LEU A 29 -34.72 -55.71 2.57
C LEU A 29 -33.46 -55.61 3.43
N ASP A 30 -32.55 -56.58 3.34
CA ASP A 30 -31.28 -56.53 4.04
C ASP A 30 -30.38 -55.41 3.52
N SER A 31 -30.29 -55.26 2.20
CA SER A 31 -29.53 -54.17 1.58
C SER A 31 -30.05 -52.80 2.00
N PHE A 32 -31.38 -52.66 2.13
CA PHE A 32 -32.02 -51.43 2.63
C PHE A 32 -31.62 -51.14 4.08
N VAL A 33 -31.69 -52.13 4.99
CA VAL A 33 -31.28 -51.95 6.39
C VAL A 33 -29.79 -51.57 6.49
N ASP A 34 -28.93 -52.21 5.69
CA ASP A 34 -27.51 -51.90 5.65
C ASP A 34 -27.25 -50.47 5.13
N TRP A 35 -27.95 -50.07 4.09
CA TRP A 35 -27.91 -48.69 3.60
C TRP A 35 -28.39 -47.71 4.66
N ALA A 36 -29.51 -47.98 5.32
CA ALA A 36 -30.09 -47.12 6.36
C ALA A 36 -29.12 -46.92 7.52
N ASN A 37 -28.47 -47.99 7.99
CA ASN A 37 -27.45 -47.92 9.03
C ASN A 37 -26.22 -47.11 8.60
N ARG A 38 -25.71 -47.32 7.37
CA ARG A 38 -24.60 -46.52 6.82
C ARG A 38 -24.95 -45.04 6.69
N PHE A 39 -26.14 -44.74 6.18
CA PHE A 39 -26.64 -43.39 6.01
C PHE A 39 -26.77 -42.68 7.37
N TYR A 40 -27.38 -43.36 8.36
CA TYR A 40 -27.53 -42.84 9.70
C TYR A 40 -26.16 -42.54 10.33
N ALA A 41 -25.22 -43.50 10.29
CA ALA A 41 -23.87 -43.34 10.83
C ALA A 41 -23.09 -42.19 10.18
N TYR A 42 -23.19 -42.04 8.86
CA TYR A 42 -22.53 -40.95 8.13
C TYR A 42 -23.00 -39.58 8.64
N HIS A 43 -24.29 -39.43 8.88
CA HIS A 43 -24.84 -38.17 9.36
C HIS A 43 -24.71 -38.00 10.88
N SER A 44 -24.63 -39.05 11.69
CA SER A 44 -24.57 -38.97 13.16
C SER A 44 -23.16 -38.96 13.76
N GLY A 45 -22.11 -38.81 12.95
CA GLY A 45 -20.72 -38.86 13.43
C GLY A 45 -20.28 -40.27 13.85
N GLY A 46 -20.72 -41.29 13.11
CA GLY A 46 -20.37 -42.70 13.33
C GLY A 46 -21.28 -43.46 14.29
N LYS A 47 -22.33 -42.83 14.84
CA LYS A 47 -23.23 -43.46 15.83
C LYS A 47 -24.43 -44.12 15.15
N LEU A 48 -24.63 -45.42 15.38
CA LEU A 48 -25.83 -46.11 14.88
C LEU A 48 -27.07 -45.79 15.74
N PRO A 49 -28.30 -45.94 15.19
CA PRO A 49 -29.54 -45.83 15.96
C PRO A 49 -29.66 -46.96 17.01
N ASN A 50 -30.71 -46.92 17.84
CA ASN A 50 -30.97 -47.94 18.87
C ASN A 50 -29.79 -48.16 19.82
N ALA A 51 -29.24 -47.07 20.37
CA ALA A 51 -28.08 -47.10 21.26
C ALA A 51 -26.84 -47.79 20.64
N GLY A 52 -26.60 -47.59 19.35
CA GLY A 52 -25.43 -48.11 18.65
C GLY A 52 -25.61 -49.50 18.03
N LYS A 53 -26.80 -50.12 18.16
CA LYS A 53 -27.06 -51.46 17.61
C LYS A 53 -27.48 -51.46 16.14
N GLY A 54 -27.92 -50.32 15.61
CA GLY A 54 -28.46 -50.22 14.26
C GLY A 54 -29.95 -50.54 14.18
N PHE A 55 -30.53 -50.32 13.01
CA PHE A 55 -31.88 -50.78 12.68
C PHE A 55 -31.91 -52.31 12.70
N ASN A 56 -32.98 -52.87 13.25
CA ASN A 56 -33.17 -54.32 13.29
C ASN A 56 -33.29 -54.85 11.86
N ARG A 57 -32.70 -56.03 11.61
CA ARG A 57 -32.93 -56.76 10.36
C ARG A 57 -34.43 -57.02 10.21
N LEU A 58 -34.96 -56.73 9.02
CA LEU A 58 -36.37 -56.95 8.72
C LEU A 58 -36.64 -58.43 8.49
N VAL A 59 -35.70 -59.10 7.83
CA VAL A 59 -35.74 -60.51 7.55
C VAL A 59 -34.84 -61.23 8.56
N LEU A 60 -35.44 -62.08 9.38
CA LEU A 60 -34.74 -62.89 10.36
C LEU A 60 -35.07 -64.35 10.08
N ASP A 61 -34.04 -65.19 9.94
CA ASP A 61 -34.24 -66.62 9.91
C ASP A 61 -34.94 -67.06 11.21
N PRO A 62 -35.83 -68.06 11.15
CA PRO A 62 -36.55 -68.58 12.32
C PRO A 62 -35.67 -68.92 13.52
N LYS A 63 -34.43 -69.39 13.28
CA LYS A 63 -33.44 -69.65 14.34
C LYS A 63 -33.08 -68.41 15.16
N ASP A 64 -33.07 -67.24 14.52
CA ASP A 64 -32.66 -65.95 15.09
C ASP A 64 -33.88 -65.12 15.55
N ASN A 65 -35.10 -65.59 15.26
CA ASN A 65 -36.33 -64.92 15.63
C ASN A 65 -36.81 -65.38 17.03
N PRO A 66 -36.85 -64.50 18.05
CA PRO A 66 -37.22 -64.87 19.42
C PRO A 66 -38.68 -65.30 19.57
N TYR A 67 -39.55 -64.98 18.60
CA TYR A 67 -40.96 -65.35 18.62
C TYR A 67 -41.22 -66.77 18.08
N VAL A 68 -40.23 -67.37 17.39
CA VAL A 68 -40.33 -68.76 16.92
C VAL A 68 -39.78 -69.69 18.00
N LYS A 69 -40.67 -70.51 18.59
CA LYS A 69 -40.32 -71.41 19.70
C LYS A 69 -40.13 -72.86 19.27
N GLU A 70 -40.80 -73.28 18.20
CA GLU A 70 -40.78 -74.67 17.73
C GLU A 70 -39.44 -75.03 17.09
N LYS A 71 -38.89 -76.19 17.49
CA LYS A 71 -37.58 -76.65 17.02
C LYS A 71 -37.56 -76.88 15.50
N GLU A 72 -38.58 -77.54 14.96
CA GLU A 72 -38.69 -77.81 13.52
C GLU A 72 -38.80 -76.53 12.69
N SER A 73 -39.43 -75.49 13.25
CA SER A 73 -39.55 -74.19 12.60
C SER A 73 -38.22 -73.44 12.58
N LYS A 74 -37.36 -73.61 13.60
CA LYS A 74 -36.03 -73.00 13.66
C LYS A 74 -35.03 -73.57 12.65
N GLU A 75 -35.25 -74.79 12.17
CA GLU A 75 -34.39 -75.43 11.17
C GLU A 75 -34.69 -74.95 9.74
N LYS A 76 -35.77 -74.19 9.54
CA LYS A 76 -36.17 -73.67 8.23
C LYS A 76 -35.49 -72.33 7.93
N THR A 77 -35.29 -72.05 6.64
CA THR A 77 -34.91 -70.73 6.13
C THR A 77 -36.09 -69.77 6.22
N TRP A 78 -35.83 -68.46 6.29
CA TRP A 78 -36.90 -67.47 6.32
C TRP A 78 -37.84 -67.56 5.10
N GLU A 79 -37.30 -67.77 3.91
CA GLU A 79 -38.05 -67.86 2.66
C GLU A 79 -39.06 -69.00 2.72
N TYR A 80 -38.59 -70.17 3.14
CA TYR A 80 -39.43 -71.36 3.27
C TYR A 80 -40.43 -71.19 4.41
N PHE A 81 -40.00 -70.74 5.59
CA PHE A 81 -40.87 -70.54 6.74
C PHE A 81 -42.00 -69.55 6.47
N THR A 82 -41.73 -68.50 5.69
CA THR A 82 -42.68 -67.42 5.44
C THR A 82 -43.65 -67.74 4.30
N PHE A 83 -43.19 -68.40 3.23
CA PHE A 83 -43.95 -68.54 1.99
C PHE A 83 -44.31 -69.98 1.59
N HIS A 84 -43.83 -71.01 2.29
CA HIS A 84 -44.18 -72.40 1.98
C HIS A 84 -45.63 -72.73 2.38
N MET A 85 -46.44 -73.16 1.41
CA MET A 85 -47.84 -73.57 1.59
C MET A 85 -48.75 -72.53 2.27
N THR A 86 -48.34 -71.25 2.26
CA THR A 86 -49.11 -70.14 2.83
C THR A 86 -50.16 -69.61 1.84
N PRO A 87 -51.43 -69.41 2.25
CA PRO A 87 -52.44 -68.80 1.39
C PRO A 87 -52.03 -67.42 0.87
N ALA A 88 -52.41 -67.07 -0.36
CA ALA A 88 -52.03 -65.80 -0.98
C ALA A 88 -52.42 -64.55 -0.15
N VAL A 89 -53.57 -64.59 0.52
CA VAL A 89 -54.03 -63.50 1.40
C VAL A 89 -53.11 -63.32 2.62
N ALA A 90 -52.59 -64.42 3.19
CA ALA A 90 -51.63 -64.35 4.29
C ALA A 90 -50.28 -63.76 3.83
N ASN A 91 -49.82 -64.14 2.63
CA ASN A 91 -48.61 -63.56 2.05
C ASN A 91 -48.76 -62.05 1.80
N LEU A 92 -49.95 -61.60 1.39
CA LEU A 92 -50.21 -60.16 1.25
C LEU A 92 -50.10 -59.41 2.58
N ALA A 93 -50.63 -59.98 3.67
CA ALA A 93 -50.50 -59.38 5.00
C ALA A 93 -49.03 -59.27 5.45
N VAL A 94 -48.22 -60.30 5.17
CA VAL A 94 -46.78 -60.29 5.44
C VAL A 94 -46.07 -59.19 4.63
N LEU A 95 -46.43 -59.01 3.35
CA LEU A 95 -45.87 -57.92 2.53
C LEU A 95 -46.22 -56.54 3.10
N TYR A 96 -47.46 -56.31 3.53
CA TYR A 96 -47.84 -55.05 4.18
C TYR A 96 -47.08 -54.78 5.47
N LYS A 97 -46.82 -55.84 6.26
CA LYS A 97 -45.96 -55.73 7.45
C LYS A 97 -44.57 -55.22 7.08
N TYR A 98 -43.94 -55.75 6.03
CA TYR A 98 -42.62 -55.29 5.58
C TYR A 98 -42.62 -53.86 5.04
N VAL A 99 -43.67 -53.47 4.31
CA VAL A 99 -43.84 -52.08 3.86
C VAL A 99 -43.90 -51.14 5.07
N ASN A 100 -44.66 -51.49 6.10
CA ASN A 100 -44.73 -50.69 7.33
C ASN A 100 -43.39 -50.64 8.08
N ASP A 101 -42.68 -51.76 8.19
CA ASP A 101 -41.37 -51.76 8.83
C ASP A 101 -40.36 -50.85 8.11
N VAL A 102 -40.40 -50.82 6.77
CA VAL A 102 -39.60 -49.89 5.95
C VAL A 102 -39.98 -48.45 6.27
N TYR A 103 -41.27 -48.11 6.32
CA TYR A 103 -41.73 -46.76 6.68
C TYR A 103 -41.28 -46.31 8.07
N VAL A 104 -41.21 -47.22 9.05
CA VAL A 104 -40.68 -46.91 10.38
C VAL A 104 -39.20 -46.50 10.29
N ILE A 105 -38.38 -47.27 9.56
CA ILE A 105 -36.97 -46.94 9.36
C ILE A 105 -36.81 -45.60 8.61
N GLU A 106 -37.60 -45.37 7.55
CA GLU A 106 -37.57 -44.10 6.81
C GLU A 106 -37.93 -42.90 7.69
N THR A 107 -38.93 -43.06 8.57
CA THR A 107 -39.35 -42.01 9.50
C THR A 107 -38.23 -41.63 10.47
N GLU A 108 -37.49 -42.61 10.99
CA GLU A 108 -36.32 -42.36 11.84
C GLU A 108 -35.20 -41.61 11.09
N ILE A 109 -34.95 -41.97 9.83
CA ILE A 109 -33.98 -41.25 8.98
C ILE A 109 -34.44 -39.81 8.73
N LEU A 110 -35.72 -39.59 8.43
CA LEU A 110 -36.27 -38.25 8.24
C LEU A 110 -36.18 -37.41 9.51
N ASN A 111 -36.44 -38.01 10.68
CA ASN A 111 -36.28 -37.35 11.98
C ASN A 111 -34.82 -36.97 12.25
N LEU A 112 -33.86 -37.82 11.91
CA LEU A 112 -32.44 -37.48 11.97
C LEU A 112 -32.13 -36.25 11.10
N LEU A 113 -32.57 -36.25 9.84
CA LEU A 113 -32.34 -35.11 8.95
C LEU A 113 -32.99 -33.83 9.46
N LYS A 114 -34.24 -33.92 9.95
CA LYS A 114 -34.95 -32.80 10.56
C LYS A 114 -34.24 -32.27 11.80
N SER A 115 -33.69 -33.13 12.65
CA SER A 115 -32.92 -32.72 13.84
C SER A 115 -31.67 -31.91 13.46
N LYS A 116 -31.06 -32.20 12.31
CA LYS A 116 -29.92 -31.44 11.79
C LYS A 116 -30.31 -30.12 11.16
N LEU A 117 -31.44 -30.09 10.46
CA LEU A 117 -31.98 -28.85 9.89
C LEU A 117 -32.46 -27.88 10.98
N GLY A 118 -33.00 -28.41 12.09
CA GLY A 118 -33.53 -27.61 13.20
C GLY A 118 -32.48 -27.02 14.17
N GLN A 119 -31.20 -27.35 14.04
CA GLN A 119 -30.16 -26.92 14.99
C GLN A 119 -29.48 -25.58 14.68
N VAL A 120 -29.85 -24.89 13.60
CA VAL A 120 -29.32 -23.54 13.31
C VAL A 120 -30.44 -22.58 12.94
N THR A 121 -31.33 -22.31 13.89
CA THR A 121 -32.11 -21.07 13.88
C THR A 121 -31.64 -20.23 15.06
N PHE A 122 -30.49 -19.59 14.89
CA PHE A 122 -30.18 -18.42 15.70
C PHE A 122 -31.22 -17.34 15.36
N LYS A 123 -32.23 -17.15 16.21
CA LYS A 123 -33.02 -15.92 16.24
C LYS A 123 -32.08 -14.79 16.68
N ILE A 124 -31.37 -14.21 15.73
CA ILE A 124 -30.65 -12.96 15.95
C ILE A 124 -31.67 -11.84 15.71
N ASP A 125 -32.21 -11.30 16.80
CA ASP A 125 -33.33 -10.34 16.77
C ASP A 125 -32.97 -8.98 16.14
N SER A 126 -31.71 -8.70 15.81
CA SER A 126 -31.37 -7.61 14.89
C SER A 126 -30.00 -7.78 14.25
N LEU A 127 -29.97 -8.12 12.97
CA LEU A 127 -28.77 -8.01 12.16
C LEU A 127 -28.57 -6.54 11.76
N VAL A 128 -27.37 -6.00 12.01
CA VAL A 128 -27.04 -4.61 11.68
C VAL A 128 -25.81 -4.58 10.79
N LEU A 129 -25.90 -3.87 9.66
CA LEU A 129 -24.74 -3.61 8.80
C LEU A 129 -23.95 -2.43 9.36
N VAL A 130 -22.67 -2.66 9.65
CA VAL A 130 -21.76 -1.67 10.25
C VAL A 130 -20.60 -1.40 9.30
N ASP A 131 -20.15 -0.16 9.24
CA ASP A 131 -18.94 0.27 8.55
C ASP A 131 -17.93 0.89 9.53
N ALA A 132 -16.65 0.73 9.23
CA ALA A 132 -15.52 1.28 9.96
C ALA A 132 -14.57 1.95 8.95
N PRO A 133 -14.74 3.26 8.68
CA PRO A 133 -13.92 3.98 7.72
C PRO A 133 -12.49 4.16 8.23
N ARG A 134 -11.51 4.11 7.32
CA ARG A 134 -10.12 4.43 7.65
C ARG A 134 -9.94 5.91 7.97
N SER A 135 -10.68 6.77 7.27
CA SER A 135 -10.76 8.22 7.49
C SER A 135 -12.10 8.73 6.95
N GLU A 136 -12.73 9.64 7.68
CA GLU A 136 -13.95 10.33 7.22
C GLU A 136 -13.64 11.54 6.31
N LEU A 137 -12.38 11.97 6.28
CA LEU A 137 -11.88 13.05 5.42
C LEU A 137 -10.90 12.47 4.40
N VAL A 138 -11.20 12.63 3.11
CA VAL A 138 -10.42 12.06 2.01
C VAL A 138 -10.07 13.17 1.01
N VAL A 139 -8.80 13.23 0.61
CA VAL A 139 -8.37 14.19 -0.42
C VAL A 139 -8.91 13.76 -1.78
N ALA A 140 -9.40 14.73 -2.56
CA ALA A 140 -9.88 14.48 -3.90
C ALA A 140 -8.83 13.74 -4.76
N GLY A 141 -9.25 12.70 -5.49
CA GLY A 141 -8.38 11.81 -6.25
C GLY A 141 -7.91 10.57 -5.49
N MET A 142 -7.93 10.58 -4.15
CA MET A 142 -7.64 9.40 -3.33
C MET A 142 -8.85 8.47 -3.21
N LYS A 143 -8.63 7.24 -2.72
CA LYS A 143 -9.72 6.30 -2.43
C LYS A 143 -10.20 6.47 -0.99
N PHE A 144 -11.50 6.59 -0.82
CA PHE A 144 -12.16 6.32 0.44
C PHE A 144 -12.23 4.81 0.64
N GLU A 145 -11.87 4.33 1.84
CA GLU A 145 -11.91 2.92 2.21
C GLU A 145 -12.62 2.76 3.55
N THR A 146 -13.56 1.81 3.63
CA THR A 146 -14.24 1.44 4.86
C THR A 146 -14.42 -0.07 4.93
N LYS A 147 -14.14 -0.65 6.10
CA LYS A 147 -14.42 -2.06 6.36
C LYS A 147 -15.87 -2.20 6.75
N VAL A 148 -16.62 -3.02 6.02
CA VAL A 148 -18.03 -3.32 6.28
C VAL A 148 -18.20 -4.76 6.74
N PHE A 149 -19.06 -4.95 7.73
CA PHE A 149 -19.37 -6.26 8.29
C PHE A 149 -20.77 -6.24 8.89
N VAL A 150 -21.40 -7.41 8.99
CA VAL A 150 -22.70 -7.54 9.64
C VAL A 150 -22.45 -7.90 11.11
N ALA A 151 -22.91 -7.05 12.02
CA ALA A 151 -22.88 -7.33 13.44
C ALA A 151 -23.90 -8.42 13.79
N ALA A 152 -23.54 -9.27 14.75
CA ALA A 152 -24.34 -10.39 15.25
C ALA A 152 -24.58 -11.56 14.26
N THR A 153 -23.83 -11.68 13.16
CA THR A 153 -23.84 -12.90 12.33
C THR A 153 -22.89 -13.97 12.85
N SER A 154 -23.28 -15.25 12.75
CA SER A 154 -22.34 -16.36 12.96
C SER A 154 -21.24 -16.35 11.90
N SER A 155 -20.07 -16.91 12.23
CA SER A 155 -18.99 -17.17 11.26
C SER A 155 -19.33 -18.28 10.26
N GLU A 156 -20.60 -18.63 10.06
CA GLU A 156 -21.03 -19.58 9.03
C GLU A 156 -21.93 -18.87 8.00
N ALA A 157 -22.59 -17.79 8.41
CA ALA A 157 -23.33 -16.92 7.52
C ALA A 157 -22.34 -16.07 6.71
N LYS A 158 -22.04 -16.50 5.47
CA LYS A 158 -21.22 -15.74 4.52
C LYS A 158 -22.12 -14.75 3.76
N PRO A 159 -22.14 -13.45 4.11
CA PRO A 159 -23.03 -12.49 3.47
C PRO A 159 -22.51 -12.15 2.07
N ILE A 160 -23.42 -11.80 1.16
CA ILE A 160 -23.06 -11.26 -0.14
C ILE A 160 -23.08 -9.73 -0.02
N PHE A 161 -21.91 -9.11 -0.16
CA PHE A 161 -21.76 -7.67 -0.10
C PHE A 161 -21.84 -7.03 -1.50
N SER A 162 -22.48 -5.87 -1.59
CA SER A 162 -22.56 -5.03 -2.79
C SER A 162 -22.54 -3.55 -2.42
N GLY A 163 -22.23 -2.66 -3.35
CA GLY A 163 -22.23 -1.22 -3.08
C GLY A 163 -22.03 -0.38 -4.32
N SER A 164 -22.06 0.96 -4.15
CA SER A 164 -21.89 1.96 -5.21
C SER A 164 -20.43 2.10 -5.72
N GLY A 165 -19.55 1.17 -5.34
CA GLY A 165 -18.11 1.22 -5.53
C GLY A 165 -17.53 -0.18 -5.51
N ASN A 166 -16.21 -0.28 -5.42
CA ASN A 166 -15.52 -1.58 -5.44
C ASN A 166 -15.66 -2.27 -4.09
N MET A 167 -15.97 -3.57 -4.12
CA MET A 167 -16.04 -4.42 -2.93
C MET A 167 -14.98 -5.51 -3.01
N LYS A 168 -14.19 -5.66 -1.95
CA LYS A 168 -13.22 -6.75 -1.79
C LYS A 168 -13.56 -7.55 -0.54
N LEU A 169 -13.89 -8.83 -0.69
CA LEU A 169 -14.11 -9.73 0.44
C LEU A 169 -12.82 -9.91 1.25
N VAL A 170 -12.96 -9.91 2.57
CA VAL A 170 -11.88 -10.14 3.55
C VAL A 170 -12.39 -11.07 4.65
N ASP A 171 -11.51 -11.48 5.57
CA ASP A 171 -11.84 -12.31 6.73
C ASP A 171 -12.64 -13.57 6.36
N GLY A 172 -12.26 -14.27 5.28
CA GLY A 172 -12.96 -15.49 4.84
C GLY A 172 -14.38 -15.29 4.29
N GLY A 173 -14.77 -14.04 4.02
CA GLY A 173 -16.07 -13.66 3.45
C GLY A 173 -17.07 -13.07 4.44
N TYR A 174 -16.72 -12.92 5.72
CA TYR A 174 -17.60 -12.31 6.74
C TYR A 174 -17.63 -10.78 6.69
N ALA A 175 -16.59 -10.19 6.10
CA ALA A 175 -16.46 -8.76 5.94
C ALA A 175 -16.00 -8.44 4.52
N ALA A 176 -16.17 -7.18 4.14
CA ALA A 176 -15.65 -6.65 2.90
C ALA A 176 -15.02 -5.28 3.13
N VAL A 177 -14.06 -4.91 2.29
CA VAL A 177 -13.57 -3.54 2.19
C VAL A 177 -14.27 -2.89 1.01
N PHE A 178 -15.06 -1.86 1.30
CA PHE A 178 -15.62 -0.97 0.29
C PHE A 178 -14.60 0.09 -0.07
N SER A 179 -14.44 0.38 -1.36
CA SER A 179 -13.58 1.46 -1.83
C SER A 179 -14.18 2.24 -3.01
N VAL A 180 -14.04 3.56 -2.99
CA VAL A 180 -14.50 4.46 -4.06
C VAL A 180 -13.56 5.66 -4.18
N PRO A 181 -13.22 6.14 -5.40
CA PRO A 181 -12.44 7.36 -5.54
C PRO A 181 -13.23 8.59 -5.05
N ALA A 182 -12.55 9.46 -4.30
CA ALA A 182 -13.06 10.73 -3.83
C ALA A 182 -13.05 11.74 -4.98
N SER A 183 -14.23 12.22 -5.38
CA SER A 183 -14.41 13.07 -6.55
C SER A 183 -14.28 14.54 -6.21
N ALA A 184 -13.41 15.27 -6.90
CA ALA A 184 -13.33 16.73 -6.79
C ALA A 184 -14.67 17.43 -7.17
N ARG A 185 -15.53 16.77 -7.96
CA ARG A 185 -16.81 17.32 -8.43
C ARG A 185 -17.84 17.52 -7.33
N VAL A 186 -17.71 16.80 -6.21
CA VAL A 186 -18.63 16.96 -5.06
C VAL A 186 -18.32 18.21 -4.23
N ILE A 187 -17.21 18.89 -4.52
CA ILE A 187 -16.79 20.11 -3.82
C ILE A 187 -17.42 21.31 -4.54
N PRO A 188 -18.33 22.06 -3.88
CA PRO A 188 -18.96 23.23 -4.49
C PRO A 188 -17.94 24.29 -4.93
N ALA A 189 -18.30 25.08 -5.95
CA ALA A 189 -17.49 26.22 -6.37
C ALA A 189 -17.24 27.18 -5.19
N GLY A 190 -16.00 27.66 -5.05
CA GLY A 190 -15.59 28.52 -3.93
C GLY A 190 -15.36 27.79 -2.59
N GLN A 191 -15.72 26.51 -2.46
CA GLN A 191 -15.47 25.74 -1.23
C GLN A 191 -14.21 24.86 -1.31
N ARG A 192 -13.72 24.47 -0.14
CA ARG A 192 -12.55 23.58 0.03
C ARG A 192 -12.93 22.13 0.34
N LYS A 193 -14.17 21.89 0.78
CA LYS A 193 -14.70 20.58 1.15
C LYS A 193 -16.06 20.33 0.48
N GLY A 194 -16.39 19.07 0.27
CA GLY A 194 -17.68 18.59 -0.21
C GLY A 194 -18.03 17.27 0.43
N LYS A 195 -19.29 16.82 0.36
CA LYS A 195 -19.71 15.51 0.88
C LYS A 195 -20.01 14.56 -0.28
N GLN A 196 -19.35 13.41 -0.29
CA GLN A 196 -19.62 12.33 -1.24
C GLN A 196 -20.37 11.21 -0.54
N GLN A 197 -21.53 10.85 -1.09
CA GLN A 197 -22.35 9.75 -0.57
C GLN A 197 -21.85 8.41 -1.11
N TYR A 198 -22.04 7.36 -0.31
CA TYR A 198 -21.83 5.97 -0.73
C TYR A 198 -22.87 5.07 -0.10
N THR A 199 -23.18 3.96 -0.79
CA THR A 199 -24.15 2.98 -0.33
C THR A 199 -23.55 1.60 -0.35
N VAL A 200 -23.78 0.83 0.70
CA VAL A 200 -23.39 -0.58 0.84
C VAL A 200 -24.61 -1.39 1.22
N ALA A 201 -24.76 -2.56 0.63
CA ALA A 201 -25.78 -3.54 1.00
C ALA A 201 -25.14 -4.90 1.29
N ALA A 202 -25.69 -5.61 2.27
CA ALA A 202 -25.32 -6.97 2.61
C ALA A 202 -26.56 -7.87 2.57
N ARG A 203 -26.49 -8.95 1.80
CA ARG A 203 -27.52 -10.00 1.77
C ARG A 203 -27.05 -11.16 2.63
N VAL A 204 -27.70 -11.34 3.77
CA VAL A 204 -27.39 -12.39 4.76
C VAL A 204 -28.31 -13.59 4.53
N PRO A 205 -27.78 -14.81 4.35
CA PRO A 205 -28.62 -16.01 4.23
C PRO A 205 -29.30 -16.30 5.57
N ARG A 206 -30.60 -16.59 5.54
CA ARG A 206 -31.39 -17.05 6.68
C ARG A 206 -31.51 -18.58 6.68
N ALA A 207 -31.87 -19.12 7.84
CA ALA A 207 -32.06 -20.56 8.03
C ALA A 207 -33.16 -21.18 7.14
N ASP A 208 -34.12 -20.36 6.69
CA ASP A 208 -35.20 -20.77 5.78
C ASP A 208 -34.80 -20.73 4.29
N GLY A 209 -33.53 -20.42 3.99
CA GLY A 209 -33.00 -20.27 2.63
C GLY A 209 -33.31 -18.92 1.97
N SER A 210 -34.08 -18.04 2.62
CA SER A 210 -34.29 -16.67 2.16
C SER A 210 -33.09 -15.78 2.50
N PHE A 211 -33.04 -14.57 1.94
CA PHE A 211 -32.02 -13.58 2.29
C PHE A 211 -32.64 -12.41 3.03
N GLN A 212 -31.97 -11.97 4.10
CA GLN A 212 -32.19 -10.64 4.68
C GLN A 212 -31.27 -9.64 4.01
N GLU A 213 -31.83 -8.58 3.44
CA GLU A 213 -31.05 -7.47 2.92
C GLU A 213 -30.92 -6.37 3.96
N LEU A 214 -29.69 -5.93 4.20
CA LEU A 214 -29.35 -4.79 5.06
C LEU A 214 -28.70 -3.73 4.18
N ARG A 215 -29.08 -2.47 4.37
CA ARG A 215 -28.52 -1.34 3.61
C ARG A 215 -27.97 -0.28 4.53
N LEU A 216 -26.88 0.33 4.10
CA LEU A 216 -26.21 1.44 4.73
C LEU A 216 -25.97 2.51 3.68
N SER A 217 -26.42 3.74 3.95
CA SER A 217 -26.11 4.92 3.13
C SER A 217 -25.48 5.98 4.04
N LYS A 218 -24.24 6.36 3.75
CA LYS A 218 -23.46 7.34 4.52
C LYS A 218 -22.69 8.26 3.57
N SER A 219 -22.15 9.35 4.12
CA SER A 219 -21.27 10.27 3.39
C SER A 219 -19.89 10.37 4.05
N PHE A 220 -18.88 10.67 3.25
CA PHE A 220 -17.57 11.11 3.72
C PHE A 220 -17.22 12.50 3.15
N GLU A 221 -16.33 13.23 3.81
CA GLU A 221 -15.85 14.54 3.35
C GLU A 221 -14.73 14.38 2.32
N VAL A 222 -14.88 15.07 1.19
CA VAL A 222 -13.86 15.21 0.16
C VAL A 222 -13.24 16.60 0.26
N VAL A 223 -11.91 16.69 0.39
CA VAL A 223 -11.19 17.96 0.51
C VAL A 223 -10.25 18.19 -0.67
N LYS A 224 -10.13 19.44 -1.12
CA LYS A 224 -9.11 19.81 -2.12
C LYS A 224 -7.71 19.68 -1.51
N PRO A 225 -6.75 19.04 -2.18
CA PRO A 225 -5.36 19.11 -1.75
C PRO A 225 -4.91 20.58 -1.74
N GLU A 226 -4.29 21.00 -0.65
CA GLU A 226 -3.60 22.28 -0.59
C GLU A 226 -2.15 21.99 -0.23
N ILE A 227 -1.26 22.38 -1.14
CA ILE A 227 0.18 22.29 -0.92
C ILE A 227 0.59 23.52 -0.14
N VAL A 228 1.04 23.30 1.09
CA VAL A 228 1.61 24.33 1.94
C VAL A 228 3.12 24.22 1.86
N VAL A 229 3.75 25.29 1.42
CA VAL A 229 5.21 25.38 1.43
C VAL A 229 5.64 26.34 2.51
N THR A 230 6.51 25.87 3.40
CA THR A 230 7.28 26.74 4.27
C THR A 230 8.76 26.66 3.90
N SER A 231 9.40 27.81 3.80
CA SER A 231 10.84 27.93 3.67
C SER A 231 11.25 29.16 4.46
N ALA A 232 12.43 29.11 5.07
CA ALA A 232 12.98 30.28 5.75
C ALA A 232 13.30 31.41 4.75
N ALA A 233 13.42 31.11 3.44
CA ALA A 233 14.09 32.02 2.52
C ALA A 233 13.50 32.18 1.10
N VAL A 234 12.44 31.47 0.66
CA VAL A 234 12.27 31.33 -0.80
C VAL A 234 10.86 31.52 -1.40
N GLN A 235 10.69 32.65 -2.13
CA GLN A 235 9.80 32.77 -3.31
C GLN A 235 10.53 32.46 -4.64
N ILE A 236 11.87 32.44 -4.66
CA ILE A 236 12.75 32.31 -5.84
C ILE A 236 13.92 31.35 -5.57
N LEU A 237 14.10 30.31 -6.37
CA LEU A 237 15.21 29.35 -6.18
C LEU A 237 16.52 29.88 -6.79
N TYR A 238 17.64 29.65 -6.12
CA TYR A 238 18.97 29.94 -6.65
C TYR A 238 19.49 28.79 -7.52
N SER A 239 19.95 29.12 -8.74
CA SER A 239 20.52 28.19 -9.70
C SER A 239 21.78 27.53 -9.16
N GLU A 240 21.93 26.22 -9.35
CA GLU A 240 23.07 25.42 -8.90
C GLU A 240 23.37 25.53 -7.38
N CYS A 241 22.34 25.81 -6.57
CA CYS A 241 22.39 25.87 -5.11
C CYS A 241 21.40 24.88 -4.49
N GLY A 242 21.63 24.48 -3.24
CA GLY A 242 20.73 23.61 -2.47
C GLY A 242 19.63 24.41 -1.78
N ASN A 243 18.49 24.57 -2.44
CA ASN A 243 17.37 25.33 -1.89
C ASN A 243 16.49 24.42 -1.02
N ASP A 244 16.46 24.67 0.30
CA ASP A 244 15.69 23.86 1.24
C ASP A 244 14.23 24.35 1.35
N LEU A 245 13.31 23.43 1.08
CA LEU A 245 11.86 23.62 1.11
C LEU A 245 11.22 22.60 2.05
N ASN A 246 10.22 23.02 2.81
CA ASN A 246 9.33 22.14 3.54
C ASN A 246 7.97 22.13 2.83
N ILE A 247 7.62 20.99 2.23
CA ILE A 247 6.40 20.82 1.42
C ILE A 247 5.46 19.89 2.17
N ASP A 248 4.31 20.41 2.58
CA ASP A 248 3.32 19.70 3.37
C ASP A 248 1.93 19.78 2.72
N VAL A 249 1.10 18.79 3.01
CA VAL A 249 -0.33 18.78 2.65
C VAL A 249 -1.10 18.42 3.92
N PRO A 250 -1.48 19.42 4.75
CA PRO A 250 -1.97 19.17 6.10
C PRO A 250 -3.17 18.22 6.19
N ALA A 251 -4.04 18.25 5.17
CA ALA A 251 -5.21 17.38 5.09
C ALA A 251 -4.88 15.87 5.07
N LEU A 252 -3.65 15.49 4.71
CA LEU A 252 -3.19 14.10 4.68
C LEU A 252 -2.65 13.62 6.03
N GLY A 253 -2.22 14.53 6.91
CA GLY A 253 -1.66 14.17 8.23
C GLY A 253 -0.58 13.07 8.12
N GLU A 254 -0.78 11.97 8.84
CA GLU A 254 0.13 10.81 8.84
C GLU A 254 0.12 10.01 7.53
N LEU A 255 -0.94 10.13 6.73
CA LEU A 255 -1.04 9.46 5.42
C LEU A 255 -0.21 10.17 4.34
N TYR A 256 0.41 11.30 4.67
CA TYR A 256 1.28 12.01 3.73
C TYR A 256 2.56 11.22 3.48
N ASP A 257 2.65 10.62 2.29
CA ASP A 257 3.83 9.93 1.81
C ASP A 257 4.28 10.53 0.48
N PRO A 258 5.03 11.65 0.50
CA PRO A 258 5.25 12.45 -0.68
C PRO A 258 6.28 11.88 -1.65
N ARG A 259 6.02 12.10 -2.93
CA ARG A 259 6.97 12.01 -4.02
C ARG A 259 6.99 13.35 -4.75
N VAL A 260 8.07 14.10 -4.57
CA VAL A 260 8.27 15.39 -5.25
C VAL A 260 9.26 15.21 -6.38
N THR A 261 8.89 15.68 -7.57
CA THR A 261 9.74 15.65 -8.77
C THR A 261 9.83 17.04 -9.37
N ALA A 262 10.84 17.28 -10.21
CA ALA A 262 11.04 18.56 -10.87
C ALA A 262 11.49 18.39 -12.32
N ASP A 263 11.17 19.37 -13.16
CA ASP A 263 11.57 19.44 -14.57
C ASP A 263 13.05 19.86 -14.74
N ASN A 264 13.40 21.03 -14.21
CA ASN A 264 14.68 21.70 -14.38
C ASN A 264 15.51 21.71 -13.09
N ALA A 265 15.24 20.78 -12.18
CA ALA A 265 15.96 20.65 -10.92
C ALA A 265 16.14 19.18 -10.52
N GLN A 266 17.15 18.93 -9.70
CA GLN A 266 17.23 17.72 -8.89
C GLN A 266 16.48 17.96 -7.57
N VAL A 267 15.72 16.96 -7.12
CA VAL A 267 15.04 17.00 -5.82
C VAL A 267 15.63 15.91 -4.93
N LEU A 268 16.10 16.31 -3.75
CA LEU A 268 16.67 15.43 -2.75
C LEU A 268 15.79 15.48 -1.49
N GLN A 269 15.09 14.39 -1.18
CA GLN A 269 14.31 14.31 0.05
C GLN A 269 15.23 14.06 1.26
N SER A 270 14.96 14.74 2.37
CA SER A 270 15.69 14.53 3.61
C SER A 270 15.45 13.13 4.17
N LYS A 271 16.52 12.47 4.62
CA LYS A 271 16.43 11.19 5.34
C LYS A 271 15.76 11.32 6.71
N GLN A 272 15.71 12.53 7.27
CA GLN A 272 15.21 12.80 8.63
C GLN A 272 13.74 13.25 8.65
N SER A 273 13.19 13.69 7.51
CA SER A 273 11.81 14.17 7.45
C SER A 273 11.23 13.97 6.06
N LYS A 274 10.02 13.39 6.01
CA LYS A 274 9.26 13.22 4.76
C LYS A 274 8.90 14.55 4.10
N LYS A 275 8.83 15.64 4.86
CA LYS A 275 8.35 16.94 4.40
C LYS A 275 9.46 17.88 3.91
N LYS A 276 10.73 17.58 4.22
CA LYS A 276 11.88 18.42 3.86
C LYS A 276 12.53 17.95 2.56
N PHE A 277 12.70 18.87 1.62
CA PHE A 277 13.29 18.64 0.31
C PHE A 277 14.35 19.69 0.01
N ARG A 278 15.48 19.25 -0.53
CA ARG A 278 16.52 20.13 -1.10
C ARG A 278 16.37 20.11 -2.62
N VAL A 279 16.04 21.27 -3.19
CA VAL A 279 15.83 21.47 -4.63
C VAL A 279 17.05 22.15 -5.23
N VAL A 280 17.63 21.55 -6.27
CA VAL A 280 18.84 22.02 -6.94
C VAL A 280 18.53 22.31 -8.41
N PRO A 281 18.18 23.56 -8.76
CA PRO A 281 17.95 23.93 -10.15
C PRO A 281 19.22 23.76 -10.99
N ARG A 282 19.05 23.33 -12.24
CA ARG A 282 20.13 23.15 -13.21
C ARG A 282 20.70 24.50 -13.65
N ALA A 283 21.95 24.48 -14.10
CA ALA A 283 22.60 25.65 -14.70
C ALA A 283 21.75 26.24 -15.84
N GLY A 284 21.53 27.56 -15.82
CA GLY A 284 20.77 28.27 -16.85
C GLY A 284 19.24 28.14 -16.76
N ALA A 285 18.71 27.38 -15.79
CA ALA A 285 17.27 27.32 -15.57
C ALA A 285 16.72 28.69 -15.17
N ARG A 286 15.59 29.09 -15.77
CA ARG A 286 14.87 30.35 -15.45
C ARG A 286 13.60 30.12 -14.63
N SER A 287 13.09 28.89 -14.67
CA SER A 287 11.93 28.44 -13.93
C SER A 287 12.10 26.97 -13.55
N CYS A 288 11.42 26.56 -12.49
CA CYS A 288 11.35 25.19 -12.06
C CYS A 288 9.93 24.87 -11.57
N ARG A 289 9.33 23.83 -12.13
CA ARG A 289 8.06 23.27 -11.68
C ARG A 289 8.31 22.05 -10.81
N LEU A 290 7.84 22.09 -9.57
CA LEU A 290 7.81 20.95 -8.67
C LEU A 290 6.44 20.28 -8.76
N ASN A 291 6.40 19.01 -9.19
CA ASN A 291 5.19 18.21 -9.13
C ASN A 291 5.16 17.47 -7.79
N VAL A 292 4.07 17.63 -7.04
CA VAL A 292 3.89 17.05 -5.70
C VAL A 292 2.86 15.94 -5.79
N GLN A 293 3.30 14.72 -5.53
CA GLN A 293 2.45 13.54 -5.52
C GLN A 293 2.52 12.86 -4.16
N THR A 294 1.59 11.97 -3.86
CA THR A 294 1.67 11.11 -2.67
C THR A 294 1.35 9.66 -2.99
N TYR A 295 1.98 8.73 -2.30
CA TYR A 295 1.61 7.33 -2.34
C TYR A 295 0.42 7.05 -1.44
N THR A 296 -0.56 6.35 -1.98
CA THR A 296 -1.72 5.84 -1.24
C THR A 296 -2.00 4.42 -1.68
N ALA A 297 -1.90 3.46 -0.76
CA ALA A 297 -2.12 2.04 -1.04
C ALA A 297 -1.34 1.53 -2.28
N GLY A 298 -0.09 2.01 -2.45
CA GLY A 298 0.79 1.64 -3.56
C GLY A 298 0.55 2.40 -4.87
N GLN A 299 -0.43 3.30 -4.94
CA GLN A 299 -0.71 4.14 -6.12
C GLN A 299 -0.23 5.58 -5.89
N LEU A 300 0.29 6.22 -6.92
CA LEU A 300 0.62 7.65 -6.91
C LEU A 300 -0.61 8.49 -7.22
N VAL A 301 -0.90 9.44 -6.35
CA VAL A 301 -1.96 10.43 -6.53
C VAL A 301 -1.31 11.79 -6.70
N ASP A 302 -1.70 12.50 -7.76
CA ASP A 302 -1.24 13.87 -8.01
C ASP A 302 -1.95 14.85 -7.07
N LEU A 303 -1.16 15.64 -6.34
CA LEU A 303 -1.65 16.68 -5.42
C LEU A 303 -1.55 18.07 -6.04
N GLY A 304 -0.87 18.21 -7.17
CA GLY A 304 -0.66 19.46 -7.88
C GLY A 304 0.81 19.80 -8.04
N TYR A 305 1.07 21.07 -8.36
CA TYR A 305 2.41 21.55 -8.67
C TYR A 305 2.68 22.93 -8.05
N LEU A 306 3.97 23.25 -7.90
CA LEU A 306 4.48 24.54 -7.45
C LEU A 306 5.42 25.09 -8.51
N ASP A 307 5.21 26.32 -8.94
CA ASP A 307 6.07 27.00 -9.91
C ASP A 307 6.99 28.00 -9.21
N TYR A 308 8.29 27.88 -9.47
CA TYR A 308 9.31 28.78 -8.95
C TYR A 308 10.05 29.49 -10.07
N LYS A 309 10.35 30.77 -9.85
CA LYS A 309 11.38 31.47 -10.61
C LYS A 309 12.76 30.99 -10.15
N VAL A 310 13.67 30.83 -11.09
CA VAL A 310 15.07 30.48 -10.82
C VAL A 310 15.96 31.67 -11.21
N VAL A 311 16.87 32.05 -10.32
CA VAL A 311 17.83 33.15 -10.54
C VAL A 311 19.26 32.71 -10.22
N PRO A 312 20.29 33.30 -10.85
CA PRO A 312 21.66 33.08 -10.41
C PRO A 312 21.87 33.61 -8.98
N PRO A 313 22.75 32.99 -8.18
CA PRO A 313 23.13 33.54 -6.88
C PRO A 313 23.76 34.94 -7.04
N PRO A 314 23.64 35.81 -6.02
CA PRO A 314 24.31 37.11 -6.04
C PRO A 314 25.81 36.93 -6.23
N ARG A 315 26.38 37.69 -7.18
CA ARG A 315 27.82 37.66 -7.46
C ARG A 315 28.60 38.14 -6.23
N PRO A 316 29.74 37.50 -5.89
CA PRO A 316 30.61 38.01 -4.84
C PRO A 316 31.33 39.29 -5.29
N SER A 317 31.84 40.05 -4.34
CA SER A 317 32.68 41.24 -4.55
C SER A 317 34.16 40.94 -4.31
N ILE A 318 35.06 41.73 -4.90
CA ILE A 318 36.50 41.65 -4.63
C ILE A 318 36.90 42.84 -3.76
N ARG A 319 37.49 42.55 -2.60
CA ARG A 319 37.99 43.54 -1.65
C ARG A 319 39.51 43.45 -1.56
N VAL A 320 40.17 44.58 -1.66
CA VAL A 320 41.64 44.68 -1.53
C VAL A 320 41.96 45.30 -0.18
N LEU A 321 42.89 44.70 0.55
CA LEU A 321 43.38 45.14 1.84
C LEU A 321 44.90 45.36 1.74
N ILE A 322 45.38 46.52 2.17
CA ILE A 322 46.81 46.81 2.32
C ILE A 322 47.11 46.87 3.81
N ASN A 323 48.01 46.02 4.31
CA ASN A 323 48.33 45.96 5.74
C ASN A 323 47.08 45.88 6.64
N ASN A 324 46.07 45.11 6.20
CA ASN A 324 44.74 44.93 6.81
C ASN A 324 43.74 46.10 6.72
N GLU A 325 44.06 47.20 6.04
CA GLU A 325 43.12 48.29 5.79
C GLU A 325 42.56 48.26 4.37
N GLN A 326 41.29 48.63 4.19
CA GLN A 326 40.66 48.62 2.88
C GLN A 326 41.34 49.60 1.93
N TYR A 327 41.79 49.08 0.78
CA TYR A 327 42.43 49.87 -0.24
C TYR A 327 41.40 50.71 -1.01
N ASN A 328 41.74 51.97 -1.26
CA ASN A 328 40.89 52.89 -2.02
C ASN A 328 41.05 52.76 -3.55
N GLY A 329 41.95 51.90 -4.02
CA GLY A 329 42.19 51.67 -5.45
C GLY A 329 43.11 52.69 -6.13
N VAL A 330 43.55 53.74 -5.43
CA VAL A 330 44.28 54.87 -6.05
C VAL A 330 45.55 55.27 -5.32
N SER A 331 45.62 55.10 -3.99
CA SER A 331 46.79 55.50 -3.20
C SER A 331 48.02 54.66 -3.57
N PRO A 332 49.22 55.26 -3.70
CA PRO A 332 50.44 54.48 -3.85
C PRO A 332 50.66 53.55 -2.65
N VAL A 333 51.04 52.30 -2.92
CA VAL A 333 51.23 51.24 -1.92
C VAL A 333 52.73 51.07 -1.62
N PRO A 334 53.18 51.13 -0.35
CA PRO A 334 54.59 50.94 -0.02
C PRO A 334 55.14 49.60 -0.52
N ARG A 335 56.40 49.58 -0.95
CA ARG A 335 57.05 48.37 -1.49
C ARG A 335 57.19 47.24 -0.50
N THR A 336 57.13 47.57 0.78
CA THR A 336 57.21 46.65 1.91
C THR A 336 55.84 46.18 2.38
N ALA A 337 54.76 46.62 1.73
CA ALA A 337 53.41 46.29 2.16
C ALA A 337 53.00 44.89 1.71
N THR A 338 52.12 44.28 2.51
CA THR A 338 51.42 43.06 2.16
C THR A 338 50.05 43.42 1.59
N VAL A 339 49.77 42.96 0.37
CA VAL A 339 48.48 43.13 -0.29
C VAL A 339 47.68 41.84 -0.12
N ARG A 340 46.48 41.94 0.44
CA ARG A 340 45.54 40.83 0.55
C ARG A 340 44.31 41.11 -0.29
N ILE A 341 44.04 40.26 -1.28
CA ILE A 341 42.88 40.38 -2.15
C ILE A 341 41.89 39.28 -1.78
N GLN A 342 40.69 39.66 -1.37
CA GLN A 342 39.67 38.79 -0.81
C GLN A 342 38.41 38.79 -1.68
N VAL A 343 37.90 37.62 -2.00
CA VAL A 343 36.55 37.47 -2.55
C VAL A 343 35.57 37.44 -1.38
N VAL A 344 34.56 38.31 -1.40
CA VAL A 344 33.59 38.49 -0.32
C VAL A 344 32.17 38.24 -0.87
N PRO A 345 31.43 37.24 -0.37
CA PRO A 345 30.08 36.98 -0.83
C PRO A 345 29.10 38.07 -0.44
N ASP A 346 27.96 38.09 -1.13
CA ASP A 346 26.78 38.78 -0.63
C ASP A 346 26.40 38.23 0.76
N ARG A 347 26.08 39.14 1.68
CA ARG A 347 25.85 38.82 3.08
C ARG A 347 24.59 37.96 3.25
N ASP A 348 23.50 38.34 2.59
CA ASP A 348 22.20 37.68 2.77
C ASP A 348 22.21 36.31 2.09
N PHE A 349 22.87 36.19 0.94
CA PHE A 349 23.13 34.90 0.30
C PHE A 349 23.99 33.98 1.18
N ALA A 350 25.08 34.47 1.76
CA ALA A 350 25.93 33.67 2.63
C ALA A 350 25.25 33.24 3.93
N GLN A 351 24.32 34.05 4.46
CA GLN A 351 23.52 33.70 5.63
C GLN A 351 22.42 32.69 5.30
N SER A 352 21.75 32.85 4.15
CA SER A 352 20.65 31.96 3.74
C SER A 352 21.13 30.61 3.22
N LEU A 353 22.26 30.58 2.49
CA LEU A 353 22.81 29.39 1.85
C LEU A 353 24.34 29.27 2.09
N PRO A 354 24.77 29.07 3.34
CA PRO A 354 26.20 29.06 3.71
C PRO A 354 27.00 27.94 3.03
N GLU A 355 26.38 26.79 2.76
CA GLU A 355 27.02 25.67 2.07
C GLU A 355 27.31 25.96 0.58
N ASP A 356 26.57 26.90 -0.01
CA ASP A 356 26.65 27.30 -1.42
C ASP A 356 27.41 28.61 -1.64
N ALA A 357 27.60 29.42 -0.60
CA ALA A 357 28.33 30.69 -0.61
C ALA A 357 29.81 30.51 -0.25
N ARG A 358 30.47 29.54 -0.89
CA ARG A 358 31.90 29.28 -0.75
C ARG A 358 32.58 29.52 -2.08
N TYR A 359 33.85 29.94 -2.07
CA TYR A 359 34.57 30.34 -3.28
C TYR A 359 36.02 29.86 -3.24
N VAL A 360 36.63 29.84 -4.42
CA VAL A 360 38.06 29.62 -4.63
C VAL A 360 38.56 30.57 -5.72
N ILE A 361 39.75 31.12 -5.50
CA ILE A 361 40.47 31.98 -6.44
C ILE A 361 41.45 31.09 -7.20
N GLU A 362 41.38 31.08 -8.53
CA GLU A 362 42.26 30.26 -9.37
C GLU A 362 43.52 31.03 -9.79
N GLN A 363 44.68 30.45 -9.47
CA GLN A 363 46.02 30.81 -9.97
C GLN A 363 46.21 32.29 -10.35
N PRO A 364 46.33 33.21 -9.38
CA PRO A 364 46.62 34.60 -9.67
C PRO A 364 47.97 34.78 -10.37
N GLU A 365 48.00 35.56 -11.44
CA GLU A 365 49.21 36.01 -12.11
C GLU A 365 49.57 37.42 -11.64
N ILE A 366 50.86 37.64 -11.39
CA ILE A 366 51.41 38.95 -11.05
C ILE A 366 52.06 39.49 -12.32
N LYS A 367 51.55 40.62 -12.81
CA LYS A 367 52.03 41.27 -14.03
C LYS A 367 52.55 42.66 -13.74
N VAL A 368 53.51 43.12 -14.52
CA VAL A 368 54.01 44.49 -14.44
C VAL A 368 54.07 45.13 -15.82
N VAL A 369 53.76 46.42 -15.89
CA VAL A 369 53.96 47.23 -17.08
C VAL A 369 55.18 48.12 -16.85
N LYS A 370 56.20 47.97 -17.71
CA LYS A 370 57.43 48.78 -17.68
C LYS A 370 57.55 49.55 -19.00
N GLY A 371 57.35 50.87 -18.97
CA GLY A 371 57.42 51.71 -20.17
C GLY A 371 56.33 51.40 -21.20
N LEU A 372 56.67 51.39 -22.48
CA LEU A 372 55.75 51.17 -23.60
C LEU A 372 55.48 49.68 -23.91
N ALA A 373 56.16 48.76 -23.22
CA ALA A 373 55.94 47.32 -23.41
C ALA A 373 54.63 46.87 -22.73
N GLY A 374 53.90 45.94 -23.34
CA GLY A 374 52.71 45.32 -22.75
C GLY A 374 53.01 44.60 -21.43
N ALA A 375 51.97 44.35 -20.62
CA ALA A 375 52.09 43.73 -19.30
C ALA A 375 52.81 42.36 -19.36
N GLN A 376 53.87 42.21 -18.58
CA GLN A 376 54.68 40.98 -18.49
C GLN A 376 54.36 40.23 -17.19
N VAL A 377 54.18 38.92 -17.26
CA VAL A 377 54.05 38.05 -16.06
C VAL A 377 55.40 37.96 -15.37
N ILE A 378 55.44 38.30 -14.08
CA ILE A 378 56.65 38.25 -13.23
C ILE A 378 56.53 37.26 -12.07
N GLY A 379 55.35 36.67 -11.88
CA GLY A 379 55.10 35.67 -10.85
C GLY A 379 53.71 35.08 -10.94
N THR A 380 53.52 33.96 -10.26
CA THR A 380 52.22 33.29 -10.13
C THR A 380 52.02 32.85 -8.68
N LEU A 381 50.80 32.98 -8.18
CA LEU A 381 50.42 32.49 -6.86
C LEU A 381 49.64 31.17 -6.98
N PRO A 382 49.70 30.28 -5.96
CA PRO A 382 48.82 29.12 -5.92
C PRO A 382 47.36 29.56 -5.79
N SER A 383 46.44 28.69 -6.23
CA SER A 383 45.01 28.87 -5.97
C SER A 383 44.73 28.94 -4.47
N SER A 384 43.69 29.68 -4.08
CA SER A 384 43.28 29.74 -2.67
C SER A 384 42.71 28.39 -2.21
N LYS A 385 42.58 28.21 -0.89
CA LYS A 385 41.67 27.17 -0.36
C LYS A 385 40.22 27.60 -0.58
N VAL A 386 39.32 26.61 -0.62
CA VAL A 386 37.87 26.87 -0.60
C VAL A 386 37.49 27.47 0.74
N ALA A 387 36.82 28.62 0.74
CA ALA A 387 36.33 29.29 1.95
C ALA A 387 35.12 30.17 1.61
N THR A 388 34.37 30.63 2.62
CA THR A 388 33.30 31.61 2.41
C THR A 388 33.85 32.92 1.83
N SER A 389 35.00 33.39 2.34
CA SER A 389 35.66 34.60 1.85
C SER A 389 37.16 34.36 1.60
N PRO A 390 37.53 33.59 0.55
CA PRO A 390 38.92 33.23 0.30
C PRO A 390 39.73 34.48 -0.06
N SER A 391 41.03 34.42 0.22
CA SER A 391 41.95 35.50 -0.13
C SER A 391 43.28 34.98 -0.60
N VAL A 392 43.93 35.75 -1.45
CA VAL A 392 45.33 35.58 -1.84
C VAL A 392 46.14 36.74 -1.30
N THR A 393 47.37 36.47 -0.90
CA THR A 393 48.28 37.45 -0.30
C THR A 393 49.49 37.59 -1.20
N VAL A 394 49.85 38.83 -1.54
CA VAL A 394 51.04 39.21 -2.29
C VAL A 394 51.91 40.03 -1.35
N ASP A 395 53.13 39.55 -1.09
CA ASP A 395 54.16 40.37 -0.45
C ASP A 395 54.87 41.19 -1.53
N LEU A 396 54.75 42.52 -1.47
CA LEU A 396 55.34 43.37 -2.51
C LEU A 396 56.87 43.37 -2.47
N THR A 397 57.52 42.96 -1.38
CA THR A 397 58.98 42.87 -1.32
C THR A 397 59.55 41.87 -2.33
N ASP A 398 58.77 40.83 -2.65
CA ASP A 398 59.15 39.78 -3.60
C ASP A 398 59.04 40.25 -5.07
N TYR A 399 58.07 41.12 -5.37
CA TYR A 399 57.69 41.46 -6.74
C TYR A 399 57.98 42.91 -7.15
N ALA A 400 58.20 43.81 -6.19
CA ALA A 400 58.48 45.23 -6.46
C ALA A 400 59.98 45.55 -6.64
N ARG A 401 60.86 44.54 -6.58
CA ARG A 401 62.31 44.71 -6.73
C ARG A 401 62.64 45.31 -8.11
N GLY A 402 63.34 46.45 -8.11
CA GLY A 402 63.72 47.16 -9.34
C GLY A 402 62.58 47.90 -10.04
N LEU A 403 61.37 47.94 -9.47
CA LEU A 403 60.34 48.89 -9.91
C LEU A 403 60.72 50.29 -9.43
N GLN A 404 60.14 51.35 -10.00
CA GLN A 404 60.23 52.74 -9.53
C GLN A 404 58.87 53.20 -8.98
N PRO A 405 58.82 54.19 -8.04
CA PRO A 405 57.54 54.76 -7.62
C PRO A 405 56.73 55.21 -8.83
N GLY A 406 55.44 54.89 -8.86
CA GLY A 406 54.54 55.13 -9.98
C GLY A 406 54.43 53.97 -10.98
N ASN A 407 55.27 52.94 -10.92
CA ASN A 407 55.01 51.70 -11.68
C ASN A 407 53.77 51.00 -11.13
N VAL A 408 53.02 50.33 -12.01
CA VAL A 408 51.80 49.59 -11.63
C VAL A 408 52.05 48.09 -11.75
N LEU A 409 51.82 47.40 -10.65
CA LEU A 409 51.76 45.94 -10.58
C LEU A 409 50.29 45.53 -10.66
N TYR A 410 49.98 44.54 -11.49
CA TYR A 410 48.64 44.01 -11.66
C TYR A 410 48.59 42.60 -11.08
N VAL A 411 47.68 42.37 -10.15
CA VAL A 411 47.35 41.02 -9.70
C VAL A 411 46.10 40.59 -10.44
N GLN A 412 46.26 39.69 -11.41
CA GLN A 412 45.18 39.22 -12.26
C GLN A 412 44.79 37.81 -11.87
N PHE A 413 43.53 37.60 -11.51
CA PHE A 413 42.98 36.26 -11.28
C PHE A 413 42.71 35.60 -12.62
N LYS A 414 43.00 34.30 -12.72
CA LYS A 414 42.58 33.51 -13.88
C LYS A 414 41.07 33.41 -13.93
N ASP A 415 40.48 32.99 -12.81
CA ASP A 415 39.03 32.90 -12.60
C ASP A 415 38.70 32.84 -11.10
N VAL A 416 37.43 33.06 -10.77
CA VAL A 416 36.85 32.80 -9.45
C VAL A 416 35.73 31.78 -9.61
N PHE A 417 35.75 30.73 -8.81
CA PHE A 417 34.70 29.71 -8.80
C PHE A 417 33.97 29.74 -7.47
N ARG A 418 32.64 29.70 -7.53
CA ARG A 418 31.79 29.33 -6.40
C ARG A 418 31.80 27.82 -6.23
N VAL A 419 31.78 27.35 -4.99
CA VAL A 419 31.76 25.94 -4.63
C VAL A 419 30.44 25.67 -3.94
N ASN A 420 29.56 24.93 -4.60
CA ASN A 420 28.22 24.66 -4.10
C ASN A 420 28.21 23.61 -2.97
N PHE A 421 27.05 23.30 -2.40
CA PHE A 421 26.90 22.33 -1.30
C PHE A 421 27.36 20.90 -1.68
N GLN A 422 27.42 20.57 -2.98
CA GLN A 422 27.94 19.30 -3.51
C GLN A 422 29.45 19.32 -3.76
N ASN A 423 30.15 20.39 -3.36
CA ASN A 423 31.56 20.65 -3.65
C ASN A 423 31.87 20.78 -5.15
N LYS A 424 30.87 21.07 -5.98
CA LYS A 424 31.06 21.35 -7.41
C LYS A 424 31.46 22.81 -7.59
N GLN A 425 32.48 23.05 -8.41
CA GLN A 425 32.89 24.39 -8.82
C GLN A 425 31.98 24.91 -9.94
N VAL A 426 31.50 26.14 -9.77
CA VAL A 426 30.67 26.89 -10.71
C VAL A 426 31.40 28.20 -10.99
N LYS A 427 31.75 28.46 -12.26
CA LYS A 427 32.49 29.67 -12.65
C LYS A 427 31.63 30.90 -12.42
N GLU A 428 32.16 31.88 -11.70
CA GLU A 428 31.53 33.19 -11.55
C GLU A 428 31.78 34.05 -12.78
N ASN A 429 30.76 34.81 -13.18
CA ASN A 429 30.84 35.61 -14.40
C ASN A 429 31.49 36.96 -14.12
N PHE A 430 32.81 36.97 -13.92
CA PHE A 430 33.61 38.20 -13.86
C PHE A 430 34.21 38.57 -15.21
N THR A 431 34.27 39.87 -15.47
CA THR A 431 35.07 40.45 -16.55
C THR A 431 36.55 40.42 -16.18
N ILE A 432 37.43 40.42 -17.19
CA ILE A 432 38.89 40.47 -16.99
C ILE A 432 39.30 41.70 -16.15
N THR A 433 38.63 42.83 -16.35
CA THR A 433 38.85 44.08 -15.60
C THR A 433 38.50 43.93 -14.12
N GLU A 434 37.42 43.22 -13.78
CA GLU A 434 37.06 42.96 -12.37
C GLU A 434 38.03 41.97 -11.72
N LEU A 435 38.60 41.04 -12.50
CA LEU A 435 39.60 40.07 -12.04
C LEU A 435 41.02 40.65 -11.95
N THR A 436 41.23 41.91 -12.35
CA THR A 436 42.55 42.54 -12.37
C THR A 436 42.63 43.66 -11.35
N VAL A 437 43.49 43.49 -10.35
CA VAL A 437 43.73 44.50 -9.31
C VAL A 437 45.01 45.27 -9.62
N PRO A 438 44.93 46.56 -10.00
CA PRO A 438 46.10 47.42 -10.15
C PRO A 438 46.61 47.91 -8.79
N ILE A 439 47.93 47.94 -8.64
CA ILE A 439 48.64 48.35 -7.42
C ILE A 439 49.76 49.29 -7.84
N THR A 440 49.57 50.58 -7.63
CA THR A 440 50.59 51.58 -7.90
C THR A 440 51.66 51.53 -6.81
N ILE A 441 52.91 51.29 -7.19
CA ILE A 441 54.04 51.19 -6.27
C ILE A 441 54.41 52.58 -5.75
N GLY A 442 54.43 52.72 -4.43
CA GLY A 442 54.87 53.90 -3.71
C GLY A 442 56.38 53.89 -3.42
N LYS A 443 56.79 54.82 -2.55
CA LYS A 443 58.15 54.83 -1.98
C LYS A 443 58.35 53.65 -1.04
#